data_AF-A0A967X721-F1
#
_entry.id   AF-A0A967X721-F1
#
_cell.length_a   1.000
_cell.length_b   1.000
_cell.length_c   1.000
_cell.angle_alpha   90.00
_cell.angle_beta   90.00
_cell.angle_gamma   90.00
#
_symmetry.space_group_name_H-M   'P 1'
#
loop_
_entity.id
_entity.type
_entity.pdbx_description
1 polymer ?
#
loop_
_entity_poly.entity_id
_entity_poly.type
_entity_poly.pdbx_seq_one_letter_code
_entity_poly.pdbx_strand_id
1 'polypeptide(L)'
;RADFEVVAWEGFVAAEQEYQRVTDELLGALEAQRDELAPETVEIVERNLALIDSAITEARAALEKDPANSRLVHKLTDMYRTRVTFLERMSQL
;
A
#
# COMPACT_ATOMS: atom_id res chain seq x y z
N ARG A 1 -1.30 -17.43 25.34
CA ARG A 1 -0.19 -16.65 24.73
C ARG A 1 -0.22 -16.73 23.20
N ALA A 2 -0.68 -17.85 22.61
CA ALA A 2 -0.98 -17.95 21.17
C ALA A 2 -2.13 -17.02 20.71
N ASP A 3 -3.09 -16.70 21.59
CA ASP A 3 -4.27 -15.90 21.23
C ASP A 3 -3.95 -14.45 20.85
N PHE A 4 -2.83 -13.89 21.36
CA PHE A 4 -2.43 -12.51 21.04
C PHE A 4 -1.75 -12.42 19.66
N GLU A 5 -1.05 -13.48 19.24
CA GLU A 5 -0.41 -13.56 17.92
C GLU A 5 -1.44 -13.73 16.80
N VAL A 6 -2.48 -14.54 17.02
CA VAL A 6 -3.57 -14.74 16.04
C VAL A 6 -4.35 -13.45 15.81
N VAL A 7 -4.71 -12.72 16.88
CA VAL A 7 -5.45 -11.46 16.77
C VAL A 7 -4.62 -10.35 16.10
N ALA A 8 -3.31 -10.31 16.37
CA ALA A 8 -2.41 -9.35 15.71
C ALA A 8 -2.26 -9.64 14.21
N TRP A 9 -2.20 -10.93 13.83
CA TRP A 9 -2.16 -11.35 12.43
C TRP A 9 -3.50 -11.09 11.70
N GLU A 10 -4.63 -11.39 12.32
CA GLU A 10 -5.96 -11.12 11.75
C GLU A 10 -6.21 -9.61 11.56
N GLY A 11 -5.82 -8.78 12.54
CA GLY A 11 -5.88 -7.32 12.41
C GLY A 11 -4.97 -6.79 11.31
N PHE A 12 -3.80 -7.41 11.12
CA PHE A 12 -2.90 -7.11 10.01
C PHE A 12 -3.52 -7.47 8.65
N VAL A 13 -4.12 -8.67 8.51
CA VAL A 13 -4.79 -9.10 7.27
C VAL A 13 -6.00 -8.21 6.94
N ALA A 14 -6.77 -7.78 7.93
CA ALA A 14 -7.90 -6.86 7.69
C ALA A 14 -7.42 -5.47 7.22
N ALA A 15 -6.37 -4.93 7.86
CA ALA A 15 -5.75 -3.67 7.44
C ALA A 15 -5.14 -3.75 6.04
N GLU A 16 -4.59 -4.92 5.69
CA GLU A 16 -4.08 -5.22 4.35
C GLU A 16 -5.17 -5.19 3.28
N GLN A 17 -6.29 -5.86 3.54
CA GLN A 17 -7.40 -5.92 2.59
C GLN A 17 -8.01 -4.54 2.35
N GLU A 18 -8.18 -3.76 3.41
CA GLU A 18 -8.68 -2.38 3.30
C GLU A 18 -7.71 -1.50 2.50
N TYR A 19 -6.41 -1.67 2.74
CA TYR A 19 -5.39 -0.97 1.97
C TYR A 19 -5.42 -1.31 0.47
N GLN A 20 -5.56 -2.59 0.13
CA GLN A 20 -5.70 -3.01 -1.27
C GLN A 20 -6.94 -2.39 -1.91
N ARG A 21 -8.09 -2.47 -1.23
CA ARG A 21 -9.36 -1.88 -1.71
C ARG A 21 -9.23 -0.39 -2.00
N VAL A 22 -8.71 0.39 -1.04
CA VAL A 22 -8.52 1.85 -1.19
C VAL A 22 -7.56 2.16 -2.33
N THR A 23 -6.50 1.34 -2.50
CA THR A 23 -5.58 1.55 -3.62
C THR A 23 -6.26 1.28 -4.96
N ASP A 24 -6.97 0.17 -5.10
CA ASP A 24 -7.62 -0.20 -6.36
C ASP A 24 -8.63 0.88 -6.79
N GLU A 25 -9.38 1.45 -5.84
CA GLU A 25 -10.30 2.57 -6.08
C GLU A 25 -9.57 3.82 -6.61
N LEU A 26 -8.45 4.19 -5.98
CA LEU A 26 -7.69 5.37 -6.38
C LEU A 26 -6.95 5.17 -7.70
N LEU A 27 -6.46 3.96 -7.98
CA LEU A 27 -5.88 3.61 -9.28
C LEU A 27 -6.92 3.69 -10.39
N GLY A 28 -8.13 3.16 -10.17
CA GLY A 28 -9.22 3.28 -11.13
C GLY A 28 -9.63 4.74 -11.39
N ALA A 29 -9.66 5.58 -10.36
CA ALA A 29 -9.91 7.00 -10.51
C ALA A 29 -8.81 7.71 -11.34
N LEU A 30 -7.54 7.33 -11.12
CA LEU A 30 -6.42 7.87 -11.87
C LEU A 30 -6.44 7.42 -13.34
N GLU A 31 -6.75 6.14 -13.60
CA GLU A 31 -6.92 5.64 -14.97
C GLU A 31 -8.04 6.38 -15.72
N ALA A 32 -9.15 6.68 -15.05
CA ALA A 32 -10.25 7.43 -15.63
C ALA A 32 -9.87 8.88 -16.01
N GLN A 33 -8.89 9.47 -15.32
CA GLN A 33 -8.38 10.83 -15.56
C GLN A 33 -7.10 10.83 -16.42
N ARG A 34 -6.62 9.67 -16.86
CA ARG A 34 -5.32 9.53 -17.54
C ARG A 34 -5.20 10.35 -18.81
N ASP A 35 -6.30 10.55 -19.53
CA ASP A 35 -6.34 11.35 -20.76
C ASP A 35 -6.35 12.87 -20.50
N GLU A 36 -6.59 13.28 -19.25
CA GLU A 36 -6.57 14.68 -18.78
C GLU A 36 -5.21 15.05 -18.16
N LEU A 37 -4.43 14.05 -17.72
CA LEU A 37 -3.10 14.22 -17.16
C LEU A 37 -2.02 14.32 -18.24
N ALA A 38 -1.01 15.17 -17.99
CA ALA A 38 0.17 15.22 -18.83
C ALA A 38 0.91 13.85 -18.81
N PRO A 39 1.40 13.33 -19.95
CA PRO A 39 2.09 12.04 -20.01
C PRO A 39 3.27 11.92 -19.04
N GLU A 40 4.03 13.00 -18.84
CA GLU A 40 5.14 13.05 -17.90
C GLU A 40 4.68 12.87 -16.44
N THR A 41 3.50 13.39 -16.10
CA THR A 41 2.88 13.19 -14.77
C THR A 41 2.48 11.73 -14.58
N VAL A 42 1.87 11.11 -15.60
CA VAL A 42 1.48 9.69 -15.57
C VAL A 42 2.71 8.79 -15.35
N GLU A 43 3.80 9.02 -16.08
CA GLU A 43 5.03 8.22 -15.94
C GLU A 43 5.65 8.33 -14.54
N ILE A 44 5.68 9.53 -13.94
CA ILE A 44 6.19 9.73 -12.58
C ILE A 44 5.33 8.96 -11.57
N VAL A 45 4.01 8.94 -11.78
CA VAL A 45 3.06 8.28 -10.89
C VAL A 45 3.21 6.76 -10.94
N GLU A 46 3.22 6.19 -12.14
CA GLU A 46 3.44 4.76 -12.35
C GLU A 46 4.77 4.29 -11.73
N ARG A 47 5.84 5.08 -11.91
CA ARG A 47 7.16 4.76 -11.35
C ARG A 47 7.18 4.79 -9.82
N ASN A 48 6.54 5.77 -9.21
CA ASN A 48 6.45 5.85 -7.75
C ASN A 48 5.61 4.72 -7.18
N LEU A 49 4.51 4.34 -7.84
CA LEU A 49 3.67 3.21 -7.42
C LEU A 49 4.43 1.88 -7.49
N ALA A 50 5.15 1.63 -8.57
CA ALA A 50 5.96 0.41 -8.71
C ALA A 50 7.01 0.26 -7.59
N LEU A 51 7.64 1.37 -7.16
CA LEU A 51 8.60 1.35 -6.05
C LEU A 51 7.93 1.02 -4.71
N ILE A 52 6.76 1.59 -4.46
CA ILE A 52 6.00 1.33 -3.23
C ILE A 52 5.53 -0.14 -3.20
N ASP A 53 5.06 -0.67 -4.32
CA ASP A 53 4.57 -2.04 -4.44
C ASP A 53 5.67 -3.09 -4.24
N SER A 54 6.87 -2.83 -4.77
CA SER A 54 8.05 -3.66 -4.51
C SER A 54 8.38 -3.70 -3.03
N ALA A 55 8.42 -2.54 -2.38
CA ALA A 55 8.76 -2.46 -0.96
C ALA A 55 7.72 -3.20 -0.09
N ILE A 56 6.43 -3.14 -0.43
CA ILE A 56 5.36 -3.84 0.27
C ILE A 56 5.52 -5.35 0.14
N THR A 57 5.82 -5.82 -1.07
CA THR A 57 6.07 -7.25 -1.34
C THR A 57 7.24 -7.75 -0.51
N GLU A 58 8.33 -6.98 -0.43
CA GLU A 58 9.48 -7.32 0.41
C GLU A 58 9.15 -7.36 1.90
N ALA A 59 8.38 -6.38 2.39
CA ALA A 59 7.98 -6.31 3.80
C ALA A 59 7.06 -7.48 4.19
N ARG A 60 6.12 -7.87 3.31
CA ARG A 60 5.27 -9.05 3.50
C ARG A 60 6.09 -10.34 3.53
N ALA A 61 7.00 -10.54 2.57
CA ALA A 61 7.87 -11.71 2.55
C ALA A 61 8.79 -11.80 3.77
N ALA A 62 9.18 -10.65 4.35
CA ALA A 62 9.93 -10.61 5.60
C ALA A 62 9.05 -10.94 6.82
N LEU A 63 7.80 -10.48 6.85
CA LEU A 63 6.84 -10.78 7.91
C LEU A 63 6.35 -12.23 7.90
N GLU A 64 6.24 -12.88 6.73
CA GLU A 64 5.96 -14.32 6.66
C GLU A 64 7.05 -15.16 7.35
N LYS A 65 8.31 -14.69 7.30
CA LYS A 65 9.46 -15.36 7.95
C LYS A 65 9.57 -15.06 9.43
N ASP A 66 9.14 -13.86 9.84
CA ASP A 66 9.16 -13.41 11.23
C ASP A 66 7.90 -12.59 11.56
N PRO A 67 6.76 -13.26 11.82
CA PRO A 67 5.48 -12.58 12.04
C PRO A 67 5.46 -11.73 13.32
N ALA A 68 6.37 -12.00 14.27
CA ALA A 68 6.49 -11.28 15.53
C ALA A 68 7.30 -9.97 15.42
N ASN A 69 7.81 -9.64 14.22
CA ASN A 69 8.65 -8.47 14.01
C ASN A 69 7.85 -7.16 13.98
N SER A 70 7.53 -6.62 15.16
CA SER A 70 6.75 -5.38 15.31
C SER A 70 7.33 -4.19 14.55
N ARG A 71 8.65 -4.11 14.36
CA ARG A 71 9.31 -3.09 13.55
C ARG A 71 8.92 -3.20 12.08
N LEU A 72 8.86 -4.41 11.53
CA LEU A 72 8.42 -4.63 10.15
C LEU A 72 6.93 -4.32 9.98
N VAL A 73 6.09 -4.69 10.96
CA VAL A 73 4.65 -4.34 10.96
C VAL A 73 4.44 -2.82 10.92
N HIS A 74 5.16 -2.07 11.75
CA HIS A 74 5.09 -0.60 11.74
C HIS A 74 5.56 -0.01 10.40
N LYS A 75 6.71 -0.48 9.89
CA LYS A 75 7.24 0.00 8.62
C LYS A 75 6.27 -0.25 7.45
N LEU A 76 5.62 -1.41 7.44
CA LEU A 76 4.63 -1.74 6.41
C LEU A 76 3.38 -0.85 6.49
N THR A 77 2.90 -0.58 7.71
CA THR A 77 1.79 0.35 7.94
C THR A 77 2.11 1.77 7.44
N ASP A 78 3.32 2.26 7.65
CA ASP A 78 3.74 3.58 7.19
C ASP A 78 3.85 3.65 5.64
N MET A 79 4.25 2.56 5.01
CA MET A 79 4.30 2.43 3.55
C MET A 79 2.89 2.44 2.95
N TYR A 80 1.92 1.79 3.60
CA TYR A 80 0.50 1.84 3.21
C TYR A 80 -0.07 3.25 3.24
N ARG A 81 0.14 3.97 4.35
CA ARG A 81 -0.28 5.38 4.46
C ARG A 81 0.35 6.26 3.38
N THR A 82 1.62 6.04 3.07
CA THR A 82 2.35 6.80 2.05
C THR A 82 1.73 6.58 0.66
N ARG A 83 1.40 5.33 0.29
CA ARG A 83 0.77 5.04 -1.00
C ARG A 83 -0.61 5.67 -1.12
N VAL A 84 -1.46 5.53 -0.10
CA VAL A 84 -2.81 6.09 -0.10
C VAL A 84 -2.74 7.61 -0.22
N THR A 85 -1.93 8.27 0.60
CA THR A 85 -1.77 9.75 0.55
C THR A 85 -1.28 10.22 -0.83
N PHE A 86 -0.40 9.46 -1.47
CA PHE A 86 0.09 9.77 -2.81
C PHE A 86 -1.03 9.68 -3.84
N LEU A 87 -1.74 8.55 -3.85
CA LEU A 87 -2.85 8.30 -4.76
C LEU A 87 -4.01 9.30 -4.60
N GLU A 88 -4.37 9.66 -3.36
CA GLU A 88 -5.38 10.68 -3.08
C GLU A 88 -5.01 12.03 -3.70
N ARG A 89 -3.75 12.48 -3.55
CA ARG A 89 -3.28 13.73 -4.14
C ARG A 89 -3.33 13.71 -5.66
N MET A 90 -3.00 12.56 -6.25
CA MET A 90 -2.99 12.41 -7.71
C MET A 90 -4.40 12.41 -8.30
N SER A 91 -5.38 11.82 -7.61
CA SER A 91 -6.79 11.82 -8.02
C SER A 91 -7.50 13.19 -7.91
N GLN A 92 -6.84 14.17 -7.29
CA GLN A 92 -7.35 15.53 -7.06
C GLN A 92 -6.71 16.58 -7.98
N LEU A 93 -5.78 16.18 -8.85
CA LEU A 93 -5.15 17.07 -9.83
C LEU A 93 -6.09 17.35 -11.00
#